data_AF-A0A914FAA2-F1
#
_entry.id   AF-A0A914FAA2-F1
#
_cell.length_a   1.000
_cell.length_b   1.000
_cell.length_c   1.000
_cell.angle_alpha   90.00
_cell.angle_beta   90.00
_cell.angle_gamma   90.00
#
_symmetry.space_group_name_H-M   'P 1'
#
loop_
_entity.id
_entity.type
_entity.pdbx_description
1 polymer ?
#
loop_
_entity_poly.entity_id
_entity_poly.type
_entity_poly.pdbx_seq_one_letter_code
_entity_poly.pdbx_strand_id
1 'polypeptide(L)'
;MPSVPVVDATNVESNQNLPIELETAKPELKLLKTKKMLAMASTLSSSAEERLERASFIHYREHIEEGDTVIIYIDSKNIKSVVVQRGKTISMKNGALRHEFLIGKRYGSRVSATAGHVFALRPNPTLWSKALIRHTQILYSHDIATIIHLLDIKPGSVICESGTGSGSLTHALAVACGHNGHVYTHDIVEERVKSAEKCLEEHGLGVHSTVDCRNVCEEPFFV
;
A
#
# COMPACT_ATOMS: atom_id res chain seq x y z
N MET A 1 51.18 -40.85 15.72
CA MET A 1 51.45 -42.00 14.83
C MET A 1 51.73 -43.23 15.68
N PRO A 2 51.46 -44.46 15.19
CA PRO A 2 50.68 -44.80 13.99
C PRO A 2 49.18 -44.72 14.35
N SER A 3 48.18 -45.54 13.96
CA SER A 3 48.05 -46.66 13.00
C SER A 3 46.58 -46.76 12.52
N VAL A 4 46.34 -47.41 11.39
CA VAL A 4 45.01 -47.72 10.82
C VAL A 4 44.84 -49.25 10.75
N PRO A 5 43.68 -49.86 11.07
CA PRO A 5 43.40 -51.25 10.76
C PRO A 5 42.89 -51.43 9.31
N VAL A 6 43.33 -52.52 8.70
CA VAL A 6 43.20 -52.82 7.26
C VAL A 6 41.78 -53.22 6.85
N VAL A 7 41.41 -52.92 5.60
CA VAL A 7 40.16 -53.36 4.97
C VAL A 7 40.31 -54.82 4.53
N ASP A 8 39.38 -55.69 4.90
CA ASP A 8 39.31 -57.05 4.38
C ASP A 8 38.18 -57.19 3.35
N ALA A 9 38.43 -57.90 2.26
CA ALA A 9 37.68 -57.75 1.02
C ALA A 9 37.17 -59.08 0.44
N THR A 10 36.15 -59.66 1.06
CA THR A 10 35.33 -60.72 0.44
C THR A 10 33.87 -60.71 0.94
N ASN A 11 32.96 -60.17 0.13
CA ASN A 11 31.82 -60.97 -0.35
C ASN A 11 31.10 -60.26 -1.49
N VAL A 12 31.12 -60.89 -2.66
CA VAL A 12 30.21 -60.59 -3.76
C VAL A 12 29.07 -61.59 -3.66
N GLU A 13 27.86 -61.11 -3.37
CA GLU A 13 26.66 -61.83 -3.80
C GLU A 13 25.52 -60.87 -4.10
N SER A 14 24.73 -61.24 -5.10
CA SER A 14 23.88 -60.35 -5.87
C SER A 14 22.42 -60.33 -5.39
N ASN A 15 21.78 -59.14 -5.36
CA ASN A 15 20.37 -59.06 -5.79
C ASN A 15 19.88 -57.66 -6.23
N GLN A 16 19.72 -57.52 -7.54
CA GLN A 16 18.53 -57.01 -8.26
C GLN A 16 17.87 -55.66 -7.83
N ASN A 17 18.00 -54.69 -8.75
CA ASN A 17 16.98 -53.76 -9.26
C ASN A 17 16.16 -52.86 -8.30
N LEU A 18 16.48 -51.55 -8.36
CA LEU A 18 15.50 -50.45 -8.40
C LEU A 18 15.97 -49.35 -9.38
N PRO A 19 15.07 -48.59 -10.05
CA PRO A 19 15.40 -47.94 -11.32
C PRO A 19 16.09 -46.58 -11.19
N ILE A 20 17.05 -46.34 -12.10
CA ILE A 20 17.64 -45.02 -12.36
C ILE A 20 16.75 -44.27 -13.38
N GLU A 21 15.66 -43.65 -12.92
CA GLU A 21 14.85 -42.74 -13.74
C GLU A 21 14.32 -41.56 -12.92
N LEU A 22 15.11 -40.48 -12.78
CA LEU A 22 14.61 -39.22 -12.21
C LEU A 22 15.37 -37.95 -12.67
N GLU A 23 15.96 -37.97 -13.87
CA GLU A 23 16.72 -36.81 -14.41
C GLU A 23 16.32 -36.38 -15.84
N THR A 24 15.12 -36.76 -16.30
CA THR A 24 14.57 -36.36 -17.62
C THR A 24 13.26 -35.55 -17.52
N ALA A 25 12.92 -35.05 -16.33
CA ALA A 25 11.69 -34.30 -16.08
C ALA A 25 11.75 -32.81 -16.50
N LYS A 26 11.65 -32.59 -17.82
CA LYS A 26 10.97 -31.45 -18.46
C LYS A 26 11.60 -30.04 -18.31
N PRO A 27 12.50 -29.64 -19.24
CA PRO A 27 12.72 -28.21 -19.56
C PRO A 27 11.40 -27.46 -19.85
N GLU A 28 10.40 -28.13 -20.44
CA GLU A 28 9.05 -27.57 -20.62
C GLU A 28 8.36 -27.16 -19.31
N LEU A 29 8.57 -27.89 -18.21
CA LEU A 29 7.96 -27.56 -16.92
C LEU A 29 8.63 -26.33 -16.30
N LYS A 30 9.93 -26.15 -16.54
CA LYS A 30 10.68 -24.94 -16.17
C LYS A 30 10.20 -23.73 -16.98
N LEU A 31 10.00 -23.91 -18.30
CA LEU A 31 9.45 -22.90 -19.21
C LEU A 31 7.98 -22.55 -18.90
N LEU A 32 7.16 -23.53 -18.53
CA LEU A 32 5.77 -23.32 -18.13
C LEU A 32 5.66 -22.56 -16.79
N LYS A 33 6.56 -22.84 -15.84
CA LYS A 33 6.70 -22.05 -14.60
C LYS A 33 7.13 -20.61 -14.91
N THR A 34 8.12 -20.39 -15.78
CA THR A 34 8.53 -19.02 -16.17
C THR A 34 7.42 -18.29 -16.91
N LYS A 35 6.74 -18.92 -17.87
CA LYS A 35 5.58 -18.32 -18.57
C LYS A 35 4.42 -18.00 -17.63
N LYS A 36 4.12 -18.86 -16.63
CA LYS A 36 3.14 -18.55 -15.59
C LYS A 36 3.57 -17.39 -14.71
N MET A 37 4.85 -17.32 -14.30
CA MET A 37 5.37 -16.18 -13.53
C MET A 37 5.34 -14.89 -14.35
N LEU A 38 5.71 -14.92 -15.63
CA LEU A 38 5.68 -13.74 -16.51
C LEU A 38 4.23 -13.26 -16.73
N ALA A 39 3.28 -14.19 -16.91
CA ALA A 39 1.86 -13.87 -17.03
C ALA A 39 1.27 -13.33 -15.71
N MET A 40 1.69 -13.87 -14.56
CA MET A 40 1.34 -13.30 -13.25
C MET A 40 1.94 -11.90 -13.08
N ALA A 41 3.20 -11.68 -13.45
CA ALA A 41 3.85 -10.38 -13.42
C ALA A 41 3.18 -9.36 -14.35
N SER A 42 2.77 -9.74 -15.57
CA SER A 42 2.03 -8.85 -16.47
C SER A 42 0.60 -8.57 -15.98
N THR A 43 -0.04 -9.52 -15.31
CA THR A 43 -1.37 -9.34 -14.70
C THR A 43 -1.28 -8.45 -13.45
N LEU A 44 -0.22 -8.58 -12.65
CA LEU A 44 0.10 -7.69 -11.53
C LEU A 44 0.45 -6.28 -12.01
N SER A 45 1.20 -6.15 -13.11
CA SER A 45 1.51 -4.88 -13.78
C SER A 45 0.24 -4.17 -14.24
N SER A 46 -0.63 -4.86 -14.99
CA SER A 46 -1.92 -4.33 -15.42
C SER A 46 -2.81 -3.93 -14.23
N SER A 47 -2.85 -4.74 -13.17
CA SER A 47 -3.60 -4.41 -11.95
C SER A 47 -2.99 -3.24 -11.17
N ALA A 48 -1.67 -3.03 -11.23
CA ALA A 48 -0.99 -1.93 -10.54
C ALA A 48 -1.17 -0.60 -11.30
N GLU A 49 -1.08 -0.62 -12.63
CA GLU A 49 -1.36 0.55 -13.49
C GLU A 49 -2.83 1.00 -13.35
N GLU A 50 -3.79 0.06 -13.37
CA GLU A 50 -5.20 0.39 -13.09
C GLU A 50 -5.42 0.97 -11.68
N ARG A 51 -4.67 0.51 -10.67
CA ARG A 51 -4.74 1.06 -9.30
C ARG A 51 -4.13 2.45 -9.23
N LEU A 52 -3.05 2.70 -9.96
CA LEU A 52 -2.41 4.00 -10.06
C LEU A 52 -3.34 5.03 -10.71
N GLU A 53 -3.98 4.70 -11.83
CA GLU A 53 -4.98 5.59 -12.45
C GLU A 53 -6.19 5.88 -11.55
N ARG A 54 -6.52 4.96 -10.62
CA ARG A 54 -7.58 5.11 -9.61
C ARG A 54 -7.11 5.79 -8.32
N ALA A 55 -5.84 6.18 -8.19
CA ALA A 55 -5.31 6.81 -6.98
C ALA A 55 -5.90 8.23 -6.78
N SER A 56 -7.00 8.33 -6.02
CA SER A 56 -7.80 9.56 -5.86
C SER A 56 -7.02 10.73 -5.23
N PHE A 57 -5.88 10.47 -4.58
CA PHE A 57 -4.97 11.48 -4.02
C PHE A 57 -4.04 12.14 -5.05
N ILE A 58 -3.77 11.47 -6.17
CA ILE A 58 -2.83 11.93 -7.21
C ILE A 58 -3.61 12.38 -8.46
N HIS A 59 -4.61 11.61 -8.89
CA HIS A 59 -5.33 11.86 -10.14
C HIS A 59 -6.62 12.66 -9.94
N TYR A 60 -6.76 13.75 -10.70
CA TYR A 60 -7.88 14.69 -10.58
C TYR A 60 -9.05 14.31 -11.50
N ARG A 61 -9.91 13.39 -11.06
CA ARG A 61 -11.20 13.06 -11.71
C ARG A 61 -12.29 14.07 -11.35
N GLU A 62 -13.17 14.46 -12.28
CA GLU A 62 -14.24 15.44 -11.99
C GLU A 62 -15.39 14.81 -11.18
N HIS A 63 -15.80 13.60 -11.55
CA HIS A 63 -16.90 12.86 -10.95
C HIS A 63 -16.36 11.74 -10.05
N ILE A 64 -17.13 11.39 -9.02
CA ILE A 64 -16.83 10.31 -8.08
C ILE A 64 -17.26 8.98 -8.69
N GLU A 65 -16.37 8.00 -8.69
CA GLU A 65 -16.63 6.64 -9.17
C GLU A 65 -16.61 5.61 -8.04
N GLU A 66 -16.79 4.34 -8.39
CA GLU A 66 -16.69 3.23 -7.44
C GLU A 66 -15.22 2.81 -7.28
N GLY A 67 -14.77 2.63 -6.04
CA GLY A 67 -13.37 2.48 -5.67
C GLY A 67 -12.68 3.79 -5.26
N ASP A 68 -13.24 4.96 -5.60
CA ASP A 68 -12.64 6.25 -5.22
C ASP A 68 -12.64 6.47 -3.71
N THR A 69 -11.56 7.06 -3.20
CA THR A 69 -11.55 7.64 -1.85
C THR A 69 -12.19 9.03 -1.90
N VAL A 70 -13.13 9.30 -0.98
CA VAL A 70 -13.85 10.57 -0.87
C VAL A 70 -13.83 11.07 0.57
N ILE A 71 -13.55 12.36 0.74
CA ILE A 71 -13.65 13.03 2.04
C ILE A 71 -15.07 13.57 2.21
N ILE A 72 -15.83 12.97 3.13
CA ILE A 72 -17.14 13.44 3.57
C ILE A 72 -16.93 14.53 4.62
N TYR A 73 -17.13 15.78 4.21
CA TYR A 73 -17.05 16.95 5.08
C TYR A 73 -18.44 17.31 5.62
N ILE A 74 -18.59 17.29 6.93
CA ILE A 74 -19.83 17.61 7.64
C ILE A 74 -19.70 18.97 8.32
N ASP A 75 -18.68 19.12 9.16
CA ASP A 75 -18.26 20.36 9.80
C ASP A 75 -16.74 20.34 10.07
N SER A 76 -16.18 21.39 10.68
CA SER A 76 -14.73 21.51 10.92
C SER A 76 -14.14 20.46 11.88
N LYS A 77 -14.99 19.75 12.65
CA LYS A 77 -14.61 18.70 13.60
C LYS A 77 -15.01 17.30 13.09
N ASN A 78 -16.04 17.23 12.25
CA ASN A 78 -16.61 16.00 11.72
C ASN A 78 -16.27 15.86 10.24
N ILE A 79 -15.12 15.25 9.97
CA ILE A 79 -14.63 14.91 8.63
C ILE A 79 -14.37 13.40 8.62
N LYS A 80 -14.86 12.70 7.59
CA LYS A 80 -14.63 11.25 7.41
C LYS A 80 -14.01 10.99 6.04
N SER A 81 -13.11 10.02 5.95
CA SER A 81 -12.66 9.46 4.67
C SER A 81 -13.37 8.14 4.42
N VAL A 82 -13.75 7.88 3.17
CA VAL A 82 -14.49 6.67 2.80
C VAL A 82 -14.12 6.24 1.38
N VAL A 83 -13.86 4.93 1.21
CA VAL A 83 -13.79 4.28 -0.11
C VAL A 83 -15.22 4.01 -0.60
N VAL A 84 -15.58 4.58 -1.74
CA VAL A 84 -16.91 4.50 -2.34
C VAL A 84 -17.14 3.11 -2.94
N GLN A 85 -18.25 2.47 -2.58
CA GLN A 85 -18.58 1.08 -2.90
C GLN A 85 -20.09 0.90 -2.84
N ARG A 86 -20.73 0.32 -3.87
CA ARG A 86 -22.18 0.17 -3.93
C ARG A 86 -22.72 -0.71 -2.80
N GLY A 87 -23.95 -0.43 -2.38
CA GLY A 87 -24.61 -1.10 -1.25
C GLY A 87 -24.09 -0.69 0.14
N LYS A 88 -22.89 -0.11 0.28
CA LYS A 88 -22.39 0.37 1.57
C LYS A 88 -23.02 1.71 1.99
N THR A 89 -23.05 1.92 3.30
CA THR A 89 -23.66 3.09 3.95
C THR A 89 -22.77 3.58 5.10
N ILE A 90 -22.53 4.88 5.16
CA ILE A 90 -21.79 5.52 6.26
C ILE A 90 -22.80 6.01 7.29
N SER A 91 -22.61 5.64 8.56
CA SER A 91 -23.28 6.29 9.68
C SER A 91 -22.48 7.50 10.16
N MET A 92 -23.15 8.64 10.35
CA MET A 92 -22.56 9.90 10.80
C MET A 92 -23.58 10.75 11.55
N LYS A 93 -23.11 11.86 12.14
CA LYS A 93 -23.94 12.80 12.91
C LYS A 93 -25.15 13.33 12.12
N ASN A 94 -25.00 13.54 10.82
CA ASN A 94 -26.05 13.99 9.89
C ASN A 94 -26.85 12.81 9.29
N GLY A 95 -27.04 11.74 10.06
CA GLY A 95 -27.76 10.53 9.66
C GLY A 95 -26.92 9.58 8.80
N ALA A 96 -27.59 8.74 8.02
CA ALA A 96 -26.92 7.78 7.14
C ALA A 96 -26.70 8.36 5.72
N LEU A 97 -25.61 7.94 5.07
CA LEU A 97 -25.34 8.23 3.67
C LEU A 97 -25.01 6.94 2.91
N ARG A 98 -25.88 6.55 1.98
CA ARG A 98 -25.63 5.43 1.05
C ARG A 98 -24.62 5.87 0.00
N HIS A 99 -23.63 5.03 -0.29
CA HIS A 99 -22.53 5.35 -1.21
C HIS A 99 -23.02 5.59 -2.65
N GLU A 100 -24.16 5.01 -3.04
CA GLU A 100 -24.80 5.24 -4.34
C GLU A 100 -25.17 6.70 -4.63
N PHE A 101 -25.35 7.53 -3.60
CA PHE A 101 -25.61 8.97 -3.77
C PHE A 101 -24.35 9.79 -3.99
N LEU A 102 -23.15 9.20 -3.81
CA LEU A 102 -21.86 9.79 -4.13
C LEU A 102 -21.48 9.52 -5.59
N ILE A 103 -21.70 8.29 -6.06
CA ILE A 103 -21.30 7.86 -7.41
C ILE A 103 -21.97 8.73 -8.48
N GLY A 104 -21.18 9.23 -9.43
CA GLY A 104 -21.62 10.13 -10.48
C GLY A 104 -21.86 11.58 -10.04
N LYS A 105 -21.62 11.94 -8.77
CA LYS A 105 -21.58 13.36 -8.34
C LYS A 105 -20.20 13.96 -8.62
N ARG A 106 -20.17 15.25 -8.95
CA ARG A 106 -18.93 16.02 -9.04
C ARG A 106 -18.32 16.19 -7.65
N TYR A 107 -17.00 16.09 -7.53
CA TYR A 107 -16.32 16.50 -6.30
C TYR A 107 -16.65 17.96 -5.94
N GLY A 108 -16.80 18.24 -4.64
CA GLY A 108 -17.31 19.51 -4.12
C GLY A 108 -18.85 19.59 -4.03
N SER A 109 -19.60 18.63 -4.58
CA SER A 109 -21.07 18.64 -4.53
C SER A 109 -21.60 18.51 -3.11
N ARG A 110 -22.69 19.24 -2.82
CA ARG A 110 -23.54 19.00 -1.64
C ARG A 110 -24.39 17.75 -1.88
N VAL A 111 -24.28 16.76 -1.00
CA VAL A 111 -25.00 15.49 -1.05
C VAL A 111 -25.96 15.41 0.14
N SER A 112 -27.21 15.01 -0.10
CA SER A 112 -28.20 14.80 0.95
C SER A 112 -27.96 13.50 1.69
N ALA A 113 -28.05 13.56 3.02
CA ALA A 113 -28.04 12.42 3.92
C ALA A 113 -29.41 12.29 4.61
N THR A 114 -29.63 11.25 5.41
CA THR A 114 -30.92 11.05 6.10
C THR A 114 -31.30 12.23 7.01
N ALA A 115 -30.32 12.92 7.60
CA ALA A 115 -30.55 14.09 8.46
C ALA A 115 -29.66 15.27 8.04
N GLY A 116 -30.01 15.90 6.92
CA GLY A 116 -29.37 17.11 6.40
C GLY A 116 -28.48 16.86 5.19
N HIS A 117 -27.35 17.56 5.13
CA HIS A 117 -26.43 17.49 3.98
C HIS A 117 -24.97 17.40 4.43
N VAL A 118 -24.12 16.98 3.50
CA VAL A 118 -22.66 16.93 3.60
C VAL A 118 -22.03 17.38 2.27
N PHE A 119 -20.72 17.64 2.26
CA PHE A 119 -19.96 17.88 1.04
C PHE A 119 -19.04 16.71 0.73
N ALA A 120 -19.05 16.24 -0.52
CA ALA A 120 -18.18 15.17 -0.99
C ALA A 120 -16.91 15.75 -1.63
N LEU A 121 -15.84 15.90 -0.85
CA LEU A 121 -14.59 16.56 -1.25
C LEU A 121 -13.55 15.56 -1.79
N ARG A 122 -12.67 16.02 -2.69
CA ARG A 122 -11.51 15.23 -3.13
C ARG A 122 -10.57 15.00 -1.94
N PRO A 123 -10.02 13.79 -1.75
CA PRO A 123 -8.94 13.59 -0.79
C PRO A 123 -7.71 14.42 -1.15
N ASN A 124 -7.06 14.92 -0.11
CA ASN A 124 -5.71 15.46 -0.14
C ASN A 124 -5.10 15.21 1.25
N PRO A 125 -3.76 15.24 1.40
CA PRO A 125 -3.12 14.95 2.67
C PRO A 125 -3.65 15.79 3.84
N THR A 126 -3.87 17.09 3.66
CA THR A 126 -4.41 18.01 4.68
C THR A 126 -5.81 17.62 5.20
N LEU A 127 -6.71 17.21 4.31
CA LEU A 127 -8.05 16.75 4.71
C LEU A 127 -7.99 15.35 5.32
N TRP A 128 -7.14 14.47 4.78
CA TRP A 128 -6.91 13.13 5.31
C TRP A 128 -6.32 13.16 6.74
N SER A 129 -5.33 14.00 7.06
CA SER A 129 -4.80 14.20 8.42
C SER A 129 -5.87 14.57 9.47
N LYS A 130 -7.00 15.14 9.04
CA LYS A 130 -8.15 15.47 9.90
C LYS A 130 -9.18 14.35 9.98
N ALA A 131 -9.23 13.45 8.99
CA ALA A 131 -10.22 12.39 8.85
C ALA A 131 -9.72 11.00 9.27
N LEU A 132 -8.40 10.79 9.31
CA LEU A 132 -7.77 9.51 9.61
C LEU A 132 -7.98 9.07 11.07
N ILE A 133 -8.06 7.75 11.26
CA ILE A 133 -8.08 7.12 12.59
C ILE A 133 -6.66 7.18 13.15
N ARG A 134 -6.50 7.81 14.32
CA ARG A 134 -5.18 8.03 14.93
C ARG A 134 -4.83 6.89 15.87
N HIS A 135 -3.74 6.21 15.58
CA HIS A 135 -3.09 5.24 16.48
C HIS A 135 -1.90 5.87 17.22
N THR A 136 -1.39 7.00 16.71
CA THR A 136 -0.24 7.72 17.24
C THR A 136 -0.49 9.23 17.24
N GLN A 137 0.39 10.00 17.89
CA GLN A 137 0.51 11.43 17.59
C GLN A 137 0.89 11.61 16.12
N ILE A 138 0.34 12.64 15.47
CA ILE A 138 0.58 12.96 14.06
C ILE A 138 1.09 14.39 13.89
N LEU A 139 1.80 14.62 12.79
CA LEU A 139 2.05 15.96 12.28
C LEU A 139 0.85 16.48 11.49
N TYR A 140 0.66 17.79 11.51
CA TYR A 140 -0.36 18.50 10.74
C TYR A 140 0.26 19.34 9.63
N SER A 141 -0.58 19.89 8.75
CA SER A 141 -0.15 20.56 7.52
C SER A 141 0.79 21.75 7.70
N HIS A 142 0.89 22.37 8.88
CA HIS A 142 1.85 23.44 9.14
C HIS A 142 3.28 22.88 9.24
N ASP A 143 3.49 21.88 10.10
CA ASP A 143 4.78 21.22 10.28
C ASP A 143 5.17 20.45 9.02
N ILE A 144 4.21 19.75 8.41
CA ILE A 144 4.41 19.00 7.15
C ILE A 144 4.83 19.94 6.01
N ALA A 145 4.17 21.09 5.83
CA ALA A 145 4.58 22.06 4.79
C ALA A 145 5.98 22.61 5.06
N THR A 146 6.32 22.83 6.33
CA THR A 146 7.66 23.28 6.74
C THR A 146 8.72 22.21 6.44
N ILE A 147 8.45 20.93 6.74
CA ILE A 147 9.34 19.81 6.42
C ILE A 147 9.54 19.67 4.90
N ILE A 148 8.46 19.67 4.12
CA ILE A 148 8.50 19.58 2.65
C ILE A 148 9.34 20.72 2.06
N HIS A 149 9.18 21.94 2.57
CA HIS A 149 9.94 23.10 2.11
C HIS A 149 11.42 23.05 2.52
N LEU A 150 11.74 22.75 3.78
CA LEU A 150 13.12 22.73 4.29
C LEU A 150 13.97 21.58 3.74
N LEU A 151 13.34 20.45 3.38
CA LEU A 151 14.00 19.31 2.75
C LEU A 151 14.02 19.39 1.21
N ASP A 152 13.53 20.50 0.63
CA ASP A 152 13.44 20.74 -0.82
C ASP A 152 12.76 19.60 -1.60
N ILE A 153 11.74 18.98 -1.00
CA ILE A 153 11.03 17.81 -1.55
C ILE A 153 10.27 18.21 -2.81
N LYS A 154 10.51 17.47 -3.90
CA LYS A 154 10.05 17.76 -5.26
C LYS A 154 9.62 16.47 -5.98
N PRO A 155 8.91 16.58 -7.12
CA PRO A 155 8.69 15.45 -8.01
C PRO A 155 10.01 14.74 -8.38
N GLY A 156 10.12 13.44 -8.11
CA GLY A 156 11.36 12.67 -8.28
C GLY A 156 12.23 12.52 -7.03
N SER A 157 11.88 13.13 -5.89
CA SER A 157 12.58 12.90 -4.62
C SER A 157 12.43 11.45 -4.14
N VAL A 158 13.54 10.83 -3.74
CA VAL A 158 13.55 9.60 -2.94
C VAL A 158 13.70 10.00 -1.48
N ILE A 159 12.79 9.54 -0.62
CA ILE A 159 12.60 10.06 0.74
C ILE A 159 12.62 8.90 1.74
N CYS A 160 13.41 9.01 2.80
CA CYS A 160 13.39 8.09 3.93
C CYS A 160 12.58 8.67 5.10
N GLU A 161 11.61 7.92 5.61
CA GLU A 161 10.77 8.28 6.76
C GLU A 161 10.91 7.22 7.87
N SER A 162 10.92 7.67 9.13
CA SER A 162 10.73 6.81 10.31
C SER A 162 10.35 7.68 11.51
N GLY A 163 9.37 7.33 12.36
CA GLY A 163 8.45 6.21 12.24
C GLY A 163 7.17 6.53 11.46
N THR A 164 6.63 5.56 10.73
CA THR A 164 5.40 5.69 9.90
C THR A 164 4.19 6.13 10.73
N GLY A 165 4.04 5.61 11.95
CA GLY A 165 2.98 6.00 12.88
C GLY A 165 1.57 5.76 12.31
N SER A 166 0.82 6.84 12.07
CA SER A 166 -0.51 6.80 11.43
C SER A 166 -0.51 7.34 9.99
N GLY A 167 0.66 7.43 9.34
CA GLY A 167 0.81 7.77 7.92
C GLY A 167 0.48 9.20 7.50
N SER A 168 0.24 10.14 8.44
CA SER A 168 -0.13 11.53 8.13
C SER A 168 0.95 12.26 7.32
N LEU A 169 2.22 12.09 7.69
CA LEU A 169 3.36 12.64 6.97
C LEU A 169 3.61 11.85 5.67
N THR A 170 3.67 10.52 5.72
CA THR A 170 3.78 9.63 4.55
C THR A 170 2.85 9.98 3.39
N HIS A 171 1.56 10.27 3.66
CA HIS A 171 0.61 10.68 2.61
C HIS A 171 0.99 12.01 1.94
N ALA A 172 1.55 12.95 2.70
CA ALA A 172 2.01 14.23 2.16
C ALA A 172 3.33 14.08 1.39
N LEU A 173 4.25 13.24 1.88
CA LEU A 173 5.50 12.91 1.20
C LEU A 173 5.23 12.22 -0.15
N ALA A 174 4.38 11.19 -0.17
CA ALA A 174 4.05 10.43 -1.37
C ALA A 174 3.37 11.28 -2.46
N VAL A 175 2.53 12.24 -2.06
CA VAL A 175 1.93 13.21 -3.01
C VAL A 175 2.95 14.25 -3.47
N ALA A 176 3.88 14.69 -2.61
CA ALA A 176 4.88 15.70 -2.95
C ALA A 176 6.03 15.16 -3.83
N CYS A 177 6.42 13.89 -3.66
CA CYS A 177 7.44 13.24 -4.48
C CYS A 177 6.92 12.83 -5.88
N GLY A 178 5.61 12.79 -6.07
CA GLY A 178 4.95 12.54 -7.37
C GLY A 178 5.31 11.18 -8.00
N HIS A 179 4.90 10.98 -9.25
CA HIS A 179 4.99 9.68 -9.93
C HIS A 179 6.41 9.10 -10.07
N ASN A 180 7.43 9.96 -10.11
CA ASN A 180 8.83 9.55 -10.30
C ASN A 180 9.62 9.49 -8.98
N GLY A 181 9.01 9.85 -7.85
CA GLY A 181 9.61 9.77 -6.53
C GLY A 181 9.14 8.53 -5.76
N HIS A 182 9.77 8.27 -4.62
CA HIS A 182 9.42 7.14 -3.76
C HIS A 182 9.68 7.43 -2.28
N VAL A 183 8.79 6.97 -1.41
CA VAL A 183 8.89 7.11 0.05
C VAL A 183 9.17 5.75 0.69
N TYR A 184 10.32 5.62 1.33
CA TYR A 184 10.70 4.45 2.12
C TYR A 184 10.45 4.75 3.59
N THR A 185 9.29 4.34 4.09
CA THR A 185 8.88 4.59 5.47
C THR A 185 9.04 3.33 6.33
N HIS A 186 9.50 3.52 7.56
CA HIS A 186 9.79 2.42 8.48
C HIS A 186 8.98 2.61 9.76
N ASP A 187 8.58 1.54 10.45
CA ASP A 187 8.10 1.62 11.84
C ASP A 187 8.55 0.37 12.60
N ILE A 188 8.79 0.50 13.91
CA ILE A 188 9.23 -0.61 14.76
C ILE A 188 8.06 -1.53 15.16
N VAL A 189 6.81 -1.10 14.97
CA VAL A 189 5.62 -1.88 15.36
C VAL A 189 4.90 -2.45 14.13
N GLU A 190 5.00 -3.77 13.99
CA GLU A 190 4.46 -4.55 12.87
C GLU A 190 2.95 -4.31 12.61
N GLU A 191 2.13 -4.11 13.65
CA GLU A 191 0.71 -3.79 13.50
C GLU A 191 0.48 -2.44 12.79
N ARG A 192 1.33 -1.44 13.08
CA ARG A 192 1.26 -0.13 12.41
C ARG A 192 1.71 -0.23 10.96
N VAL A 193 2.76 -1.01 10.69
CA VAL A 193 3.25 -1.28 9.33
C VAL A 193 2.12 -1.85 8.48
N LYS A 194 1.48 -2.94 8.91
CA LYS A 194 0.37 -3.57 8.20
C LYS A 194 -0.84 -2.64 8.02
N SER A 195 -1.13 -1.81 9.02
CA SER A 195 -2.23 -0.83 8.95
C SER A 195 -1.92 0.31 7.96
N ALA A 196 -0.68 0.83 7.99
CA ALA A 196 -0.23 1.90 7.11
C ALA A 196 -0.08 1.44 5.66
N GLU A 197 0.54 0.28 5.42
CA GLU A 197 0.66 -0.37 4.11
C GLU A 197 -0.71 -0.52 3.45
N LYS A 198 -1.66 -1.17 4.13
CA LYS A 198 -3.03 -1.33 3.65
C LYS A 198 -3.71 0.02 3.36
N CYS A 199 -3.52 1.03 4.21
CA CYS A 199 -4.09 2.36 4.02
C CYS A 199 -3.52 3.06 2.77
N LEU A 200 -2.21 2.94 2.54
CA LEU A 200 -1.53 3.48 1.36
C LEU A 200 -1.96 2.72 0.08
N GLU A 201 -2.15 1.41 0.15
CA GLU A 201 -2.75 0.62 -0.94
C GLU A 201 -4.19 1.05 -1.26
N GLU A 202 -5.07 1.16 -0.25
CA GLU A 202 -6.48 1.57 -0.42
C GLU A 202 -6.60 2.98 -1.04
N HIS A 203 -5.60 3.85 -0.83
CA HIS A 203 -5.54 5.19 -1.41
C HIS A 203 -4.78 5.29 -2.74
N GLY A 204 -4.19 4.19 -3.23
CA GLY A 204 -3.36 4.15 -4.44
C GLY A 204 -1.98 4.81 -4.30
N LEU A 205 -1.55 5.12 -3.06
CA LEU A 205 -0.23 5.68 -2.76
C LEU A 205 0.86 4.62 -2.61
N GLY A 206 0.48 3.35 -2.38
CA GLY A 206 1.41 2.21 -2.27
C GLY A 206 2.34 1.99 -3.46
N VAL A 207 2.06 2.57 -4.63
CA VAL A 207 2.95 2.56 -5.80
C VAL A 207 4.19 3.45 -5.58
N HIS A 208 4.06 4.51 -4.78
CA HIS A 208 5.11 5.50 -4.47
C HIS A 208 5.59 5.42 -3.02
N SER A 209 5.23 4.37 -2.30
CA SER A 209 5.61 4.19 -0.90
C SER A 209 5.82 2.73 -0.53
N THR A 210 6.97 2.42 0.06
CA THR A 210 7.25 1.12 0.68
C THR A 210 7.27 1.28 2.19
N VAL A 211 6.56 0.40 2.90
CA VAL A 211 6.50 0.38 4.37
C VAL A 211 7.27 -0.84 4.87
N ASP A 212 8.24 -0.65 5.76
CA ASP A 212 9.04 -1.74 6.34
C ASP A 212 8.96 -1.79 7.87
N CYS A 213 9.06 -3.00 8.44
CA CYS A 213 9.04 -3.21 9.88
C CYS A 213 10.46 -3.28 10.43
N ARG A 214 11.00 -2.14 10.89
CA ARG A 214 12.42 -1.99 11.23
C ARG A 214 12.68 -1.05 12.39
N ASN A 215 13.65 -1.40 13.23
CA ASN A 215 14.25 -0.47 14.18
C ASN A 215 15.40 0.32 13.51
N VAL A 216 15.10 1.52 13.00
CA VAL A 216 16.10 2.37 12.30
C VAL A 216 17.27 2.86 13.17
N CYS A 217 17.21 2.63 14.48
CA CYS A 217 18.30 2.95 15.41
C CYS A 217 19.33 1.80 15.54
N GLU A 218 18.94 0.57 15.18
CA GLU A 218 19.77 -0.65 15.26
C GLU A 218 20.15 -1.15 13.86
N GLU A 219 19.23 -1.00 12.89
CA GLU A 219 19.40 -1.38 11.50
C GLU A 219 19.33 -0.15 10.58
N PRO A 220 20.12 -0.07 9.50
CA PRO A 220 20.06 1.06 8.57
C PRO A 220 18.74 1.08 7.78
N PHE A 221 18.37 2.25 7.27
CA PHE A 221 17.25 2.43 6.34
C PHE A 221 17.36 1.49 5.12
N PHE A 222 16.22 1.01 4.65
CA PHE A 222 16.07 0.34 3.37
C PHE A 222 15.62 1.34 2.30
N VAL A 223 16.24 1.25 1.11
CA VAL A 223 16.01 2.06 -0.10
C VAL A 223 16.32 1.18 -1.31
#